data_AF-K1SW12-F1
#
_entry.id   AF-K1SW12-F1
#
_cell.length_a   1.000
_cell.length_b   1.000
_cell.length_c   1.000
_cell.angle_alpha   90.00
_cell.angle_beta   90.00
_cell.angle_gamma   90.00
#
_symmetry.space_group_name_H-M   'P 1'
#
loop_
_entity.id
_entity.type
_entity.pdbx_description
1 polymer ?
#
loop_
_entity_poly.entity_id
_entity_poly.type
_entity_poly.pdbx_seq_one_letter_code
_entity_poly.pdbx_strand_id
1 'polypeptide(L)'
;MKNNIIGRKSEQDTLARIYESRQSEFVAVCGRRRVGKTFLVREYFEQEMVFQTSGLAGGNTQEQLKNFFYTLRRYDRNVTSVPHDWLDA
;
A
#
# COMPACT_ATOMS: atom_id res chain seq x y z
N MET A 1 -18.76 -6.41 -9.26
CA MET A 1 -18.46 -5.04 -8.79
C MET A 1 -18.01 -5.13 -7.35
N LYS A 2 -16.92 -4.44 -6.97
CA LYS A 2 -16.60 -4.28 -5.55
C LYS A 2 -17.62 -3.29 -4.97
N ASN A 3 -18.63 -3.81 -4.29
CA ASN A 3 -19.89 -3.11 -4.00
C ASN A 3 -19.77 -1.95 -2.99
N ASN A 4 -18.58 -1.68 -2.46
CA ASN A 4 -18.38 -0.69 -1.40
C ASN A 4 -17.95 0.70 -1.92
N ILE A 5 -17.60 0.84 -3.20
CA ILE A 5 -17.11 2.12 -3.76
C ILE A 5 -18.22 2.79 -4.60
N ILE A 6 -18.72 3.93 -4.12
CA ILE A 6 -19.68 4.77 -4.84
C ILE A 6 -18.92 5.81 -5.68
N GLY A 7 -19.24 5.91 -6.98
CA GLY A 7 -18.62 6.87 -7.90
C GLY A 7 -17.21 6.46 -8.32
N ARG A 8 -16.31 7.43 -8.59
CA ARG A 8 -14.88 7.17 -8.90
C ARG A 8 -14.64 6.26 -10.12
N LYS A 9 -15.55 6.25 -11.10
CA LYS A 9 -15.48 5.32 -12.25
C LYS A 9 -14.15 5.44 -12.99
N SER A 10 -13.72 6.66 -13.32
CA SER A 10 -12.44 6.92 -13.99
C SER A 10 -11.23 6.40 -13.21
N GLU A 11 -11.21 6.59 -11.89
CA GLU A 11 -10.12 6.11 -11.05
C GLU A 11 -10.13 4.59 -10.93
N GLN A 12 -11.32 3.97 -10.82
CA GLN A 12 -11.47 2.51 -10.80
C GLN A 12 -11.01 1.88 -12.13
N ASP A 13 -11.37 2.48 -13.27
CA ASP A 13 -10.94 2.01 -14.60
C ASP A 13 -9.41 2.12 -14.76
N THR A 14 -8.82 3.19 -14.23
CA THR A 14 -7.36 3.38 -14.24
C THR A 14 -6.66 2.33 -13.38
N LEU A 15 -7.17 2.07 -12.17
CA LEU A 15 -6.64 1.03 -11.28
C LEU A 15 -6.78 -0.37 -11.89
N ALA A 16 -7.87 -0.65 -12.61
CA ALA A 16 -8.07 -1.91 -13.32
C ALA A 16 -7.00 -2.14 -14.38
N ARG A 17 -6.79 -1.14 -15.24
CA ARG A 17 -5.77 -1.19 -16.29
C ARG A 17 -4.36 -1.39 -15.74
N ILE A 18 -4.04 -0.73 -14.63
CA ILE A 18 -2.75 -0.87 -13.94
C ILE A 18 -2.59 -2.28 -13.39
N TYR A 19 -3.63 -2.82 -12.75
CA TYR A 19 -3.61 -4.16 -12.19
C TYR A 19 -3.46 -5.26 -13.25
N GLU A 20 -4.07 -5.07 -14.41
CA GLU A 20 -3.98 -6.00 -15.56
C GLU A 20 -2.67 -5.86 -16.35
N SER A 21 -1.83 -4.87 -16.03
CA SER A 21 -0.52 -4.69 -16.65
C SER A 21 0.37 -5.90 -16.39
N ARG A 22 1.14 -6.31 -17.41
CA ARG A 22 2.15 -7.37 -17.29
C ARG A 22 3.48 -6.87 -16.71
N GLN A 23 3.54 -5.61 -16.30
CA GLN A 23 4.72 -4.95 -15.76
C GLN A 23 4.43 -4.42 -14.35
N SER A 24 5.50 -4.22 -13.58
CA SER A 24 5.40 -3.55 -12.29
C SER A 24 5.10 -2.06 -12.49
N GLU A 25 3.99 -1.60 -11.93
CA GLU A 25 3.54 -0.21 -12.05
C GLU A 25 3.79 0.55 -10.74
N PHE A 26 4.32 1.78 -10.86
CA PHE A 26 4.44 2.70 -9.74
C PHE A 26 3.35 3.78 -9.80
N VAL A 27 2.52 3.86 -8.76
CA VAL A 27 1.32 4.71 -8.76
C VAL A 27 1.33 5.66 -7.57
N ALA A 28 1.18 6.95 -7.84
CA ALA A 28 0.97 7.98 -6.84
C ALA A 28 -0.49 8.47 -6.87
N VAL A 29 -1.22 8.29 -5.76
CA VAL A 29 -2.61 8.76 -5.62
C VAL A 29 -2.64 10.10 -4.87
N CYS A 30 -2.90 11.19 -5.59
CA CYS A 30 -2.87 12.56 -5.08
C CYS A 30 -4.28 13.13 -4.84
N GLY A 31 -4.41 14.09 -3.91
CA GLY A 31 -5.67 14.82 -3.68
C GLY A 31 -5.82 15.36 -2.26
N ARG A 32 -6.86 16.18 -2.02
CA ARG A 32 -7.10 16.89 -0.75
C ARG A 32 -7.24 15.93 0.44
N ARG A 33 -7.02 16.43 1.65
CA ARG A 33 -7.27 15.68 2.90
C ARG A 33 -8.72 15.17 2.92
N ARG A 34 -8.92 13.95 3.41
CA ARG A 34 -10.24 13.29 3.63
C ARG A 34 -11.09 12.99 2.39
N VAL A 35 -10.56 13.08 1.16
CA VAL A 35 -11.30 12.69 -0.08
C VAL A 35 -11.44 11.18 -0.32
N GLY A 36 -11.00 10.34 0.62
CA GLY A 36 -11.14 8.88 0.52
C GLY A 36 -10.05 8.14 -0.26
N LYS A 37 -8.84 8.71 -0.43
CA LYS A 37 -7.76 8.08 -1.22
C LYS A 37 -7.35 6.69 -0.71
N THR A 38 -7.07 6.58 0.59
CA THR A 38 -6.69 5.29 1.22
C THR A 38 -7.83 4.29 1.16
N PHE A 39 -9.07 4.75 1.32
CA PHE A 39 -10.27 3.92 1.19
C PHE A 39 -10.39 3.36 -0.24
N LEU A 40 -10.26 4.22 -1.26
CA LEU A 40 -10.30 3.79 -2.67
C LEU A 40 -9.32 2.66 -2.95
N VAL A 41 -8.05 2.81 -2.58
CA VAL A 41 -7.03 1.77 -2.83
C VAL A 41 -7.32 0.49 -2.04
N ARG A 42 -7.69 0.60 -0.76
CA ARG A 42 -7.99 -0.57 0.08
C ARG A 42 -9.19 -1.35 -0.42
N GLU A 43 -10.32 -0.69 -0.62
CA GLU A 43 -11.53 -1.34 -1.11
C GLU A 43 -11.34 -1.88 -2.52
N TYR A 44 -10.63 -1.14 -3.39
CA TYR A 44 -10.42 -1.58 -4.76
C TYR A 44 -9.53 -2.81 -4.85
N PHE A 45 -8.55 -3.00 -3.96
CA PHE A 45 -7.63 -4.14 -3.98
C PHE A 45 -7.86 -5.15 -2.86
N GLU A 46 -8.91 -5.02 -2.04
CA GLU A 46 -9.07 -5.72 -0.75
C GLU A 46 -8.64 -7.21 -0.76
N GLN A 47 -9.16 -8.01 -1.69
CA GLN A 47 -8.85 -9.44 -1.78
C GLN A 47 -7.48 -9.77 -2.41
N GLU A 48 -6.87 -8.82 -3.11
CA GLU A 48 -5.61 -8.99 -3.86
C GLU A 48 -4.41 -8.32 -3.17
N MET A 49 -4.65 -7.52 -2.12
CA MET A 49 -3.60 -6.77 -1.43
C MET A 49 -2.82 -7.68 -0.48
N VAL A 50 -1.62 -8.09 -0.91
CA VAL A 50 -0.75 -9.01 -0.15
C VAL A 50 0.03 -8.34 0.98
N PHE A 51 0.27 -7.03 0.89
CA PHE A 51 1.02 -6.27 1.89
C PHE A 51 0.61 -4.80 1.88
N GLN A 52 0.51 -4.21 3.07
CA GLN A 52 0.33 -2.77 3.23
C GLN A 52 1.10 -2.28 4.46
N THR A 53 1.79 -1.15 4.29
CA THR A 53 2.39 -0.41 5.40
C THR A 53 2.07 1.07 5.32
N SER A 54 2.07 1.73 6.49
CA SER A 54 1.95 3.18 6.61
C SER A 54 3.24 3.72 7.21
N GLY A 55 3.84 4.73 6.58
CA GLY A 55 5.02 5.39 7.12
C GLY A 55 4.76 6.13 8.43
N LEU A 56 5.82 6.29 9.23
CA LEU A 56 5.79 7.08 10.46
C LEU A 56 5.94 8.58 10.13
N ALA A 57 5.04 9.41 10.64
CA ALA A 57 5.15 10.86 10.47
C ALA A 57 6.38 11.40 11.23
N GLY A 58 7.28 12.07 10.52
CA GLY A 58 8.52 12.61 11.09
C GLY A 58 9.57 11.57 11.50
N GLY A 59 9.32 10.28 11.22
CA GLY A 59 10.24 9.21 11.58
C GLY A 59 11.47 9.18 10.67
N ASN A 60 12.64 9.01 11.26
CA ASN A 60 13.90 8.83 10.53
C ASN A 60 13.98 7.44 9.87
N THR A 61 14.98 7.21 9.03
CA THR A 61 15.14 5.95 8.28
C THR A 61 15.10 4.70 9.17
N GLN A 62 15.78 4.72 10.32
CA GLN A 62 15.84 3.58 11.23
C GLN A 62 14.47 3.29 11.88
N GLU A 63 13.70 4.34 12.17
CA GLU A 63 12.33 4.20 12.68
C GLU A 63 11.39 3.65 11.59
N GLN A 64 11.54 4.08 10.34
CA GLN A 64 10.77 3.54 9.22
C GLN A 64 11.07 2.06 8.97
N LEU A 65 12.35 1.65 9.01
CA LEU A 65 12.76 0.25 8.85
C LEU A 65 12.19 -0.63 9.97
N LYS A 66 12.21 -0.16 11.22
CA LYS A 66 11.54 -0.84 12.35
C LYS A 66 10.03 -0.96 12.10
N ASN A 67 9.37 0.11 11.66
CA ASN A 67 7.95 0.08 11.35
C ASN A 67 7.59 -0.86 10.20
N PHE A 68 8.39 -0.87 9.15
CA PHE A 68 8.29 -1.81 8.03
C PHE A 68 8.43 -3.24 8.52
N PHE A 69 9.50 -3.56 9.26
CA PHE A 69 9.75 -4.87 9.86
C PHE A 69 8.57 -5.35 10.71
N TYR A 70 8.09 -4.54 11.66
CA TYR A 70 6.98 -4.92 12.53
C TYR A 70 5.67 -5.11 11.77
N THR A 71 5.47 -4.38 10.67
CA THR A 71 4.31 -4.57 9.80
C THR A 71 4.44 -5.86 9.02
N LEU A 72 5.58 -6.10 8.36
CA LEU A 72 5.84 -7.31 7.58
C LEU A 72 5.76 -8.57 8.42
N ARG A 73 6.26 -8.53 9.67
CA ARG A 73 6.18 -9.65 10.61
C ARG A 73 4.74 -10.08 10.97
N ARG A 74 3.75 -9.19 10.77
CA ARG A 74 2.33 -9.54 10.93
C ARG A 74 1.81 -10.40 9.77
N TYR A 75 2.42 -10.28 8.59
CA TYR A 75 2.10 -11.07 7.40
C TYR A 75 2.94 -12.35 7.32
N ASP A 76 4.22 -12.30 7.71
CA ASP A 76 5.13 -13.45 7.73
C ASP A 76 5.92 -13.52 9.04
N ARG A 77 5.71 -14.60 9.81
CA ARG A 77 6.38 -14.81 11.10
C ARG A 77 7.86 -15.22 10.96
N ASN A 78 8.31 -15.60 9.77
CA ASN A 78 9.70 -15.99 9.51
C ASN A 78 10.64 -14.78 9.41
N VAL A 79 10.09 -13.57 9.31
CA VAL A 79 10.86 -12.32 9.34
C VAL A 79 11.34 -12.07 10.77
N THR A 80 12.65 -12.25 11.00
CA THR A 80 13.23 -12.36 12.35
C THR A 80 14.10 -11.17 12.78
N SER A 81 14.68 -10.43 11.84
CA SER A 81 15.56 -9.29 12.12
C SER A 81 15.08 -8.00 11.46
N VAL A 82 15.34 -6.88 12.13
CA VAL A 82 15.13 -5.55 11.55
C VAL A 82 16.23 -5.33 10.49
N PRO A 83 15.88 -4.89 9.27
CA PRO A 83 16.87 -4.62 8.23
C PRO A 83 17.74 -3.41 8.57
N HIS A 84 19.00 -3.43 8.11
CA HIS A 84 19.96 -2.36 8.36
C HIS A 84 19.66 -1.10 7.53
N ASP A 85 19.30 -1.32 6.26
CA ASP A 85 18.88 -0.33 5.29
C ASP A 85 17.73 -0.88 4.42
N TRP A 86 17.35 -0.16 3.36
CA TRP A 86 16.26 -0.58 2.46
C TRP A 86 16.66 -1.63 1.42
N LEU A 87 17.96 -1.86 1.19
CA LEU A 87 18.42 -2.90 0.28
C LEU A 87 18.36 -4.28 0.95
N ASP A 88 18.56 -4.33 2.27
CA ASP A 88 18.47 -5.53 3.10
C ASP A 88 17.05 -5.83 3.63
N ALA A 89 16.08 -4.99 3.30
CA ALA A 89 14.68 -5.07 3.75
C ALA A 89 13.82 -5.96 2.84
#